data_AF-A0A1E5QB69-F1
#
_entry.id   AF-A0A1E5QB69-F1
#
_cell.length_a   1.000
_cell.length_b   1.000
_cell.length_c   1.000
_cell.angle_alpha   90.00
_cell.angle_beta   90.00
_cell.angle_gamma   90.00
#
_symmetry.space_group_name_H-M   'P 1'
#
loop_
_entity.id
_entity.type
_entity.pdbx_description
1 polymer ?
#
loop_
_entity_poly.entity_id
_entity_poly.type
_entity_poly.pdbx_seq_one_letter_code
_entity_poly.pdbx_strand_id
1 'polypeptide(L)'
;MSNISLNGAERKALLALKQTTGLQERTQNRLATGLKIEGAIDGAEAYYKSKSLSDRSADFVERMSDIDQAISLILATQEALSSVTTVLKQMKGVVLAATDSDGADTTQFDEMINQINLLIGDASYQGTFNWLTRPPSVKRSKRPPTQLISVRKRTAKLSSMATTWVPATIYLTDHRSCCRTRRAIA
;
A
#
# COMPACT_ATOMS: atom_id res chain seq x y z
N MET A 1 -19.03 -66.39 0.32
CA MET A 1 -18.84 -64.94 0.51
C MET A 1 -20.21 -64.29 0.49
N SER A 2 -20.87 -64.20 1.65
CA SER A 2 -22.18 -63.56 1.77
C SER A 2 -22.07 -62.12 1.28
N ASN A 3 -22.80 -61.82 0.21
CA ASN A 3 -23.03 -60.45 -0.21
C ASN A 3 -23.77 -59.78 0.95
N ILE A 4 -23.05 -59.01 1.78
CA ILE A 4 -23.64 -58.15 2.80
C ILE A 4 -24.38 -57.07 2.02
N SER A 5 -25.57 -57.42 1.57
CA SER A 5 -26.55 -56.50 1.02
C SER A 5 -27.07 -55.70 2.21
N LEU A 6 -26.31 -54.70 2.65
CA LEU A 6 -26.77 -53.68 3.59
C LEU A 6 -28.16 -53.25 3.14
N ASN A 7 -29.15 -53.49 4.02
CA ASN A 7 -30.55 -53.24 3.78
C ASN A 7 -30.70 -51.76 3.36
N GLY A 8 -31.62 -51.44 2.45
CA GLY A 8 -31.74 -50.08 1.90
C GLY A 8 -31.90 -48.99 2.99
N ALA A 9 -32.43 -49.38 4.16
CA ALA A 9 -32.51 -48.55 5.36
C ALA A 9 -31.15 -48.23 5.99
N GLU A 10 -30.23 -49.19 6.08
CA GLU A 10 -28.90 -49.01 6.71
C GLU A 10 -28.01 -48.09 5.87
N ARG A 11 -28.06 -48.17 4.53
CA ARG A 11 -27.33 -47.24 3.66
C ARG A 11 -27.85 -45.81 3.76
N LYS A 12 -29.16 -45.63 3.92
CA LYS A 12 -29.77 -44.31 4.13
C LYS A 12 -29.32 -43.72 5.47
N ALA A 13 -29.26 -44.53 6.53
CA ALA A 13 -28.76 -44.12 7.83
C ALA A 13 -27.26 -43.73 7.76
N LEU A 14 -26.42 -44.54 7.10
CA LEU A 14 -24.99 -44.22 6.92
C LEU A 14 -24.76 -43.00 6.02
N LEU A 15 -25.60 -42.80 4.98
CA LEU A 15 -25.53 -41.60 4.14
C LEU A 15 -25.90 -40.35 4.93
N ALA A 16 -26.94 -40.42 5.76
CA ALA A 16 -27.30 -39.34 6.67
C ALA A 16 -26.16 -39.04 7.65
N LEU A 17 -25.56 -40.05 8.27
CA LEU A 17 -24.42 -39.87 9.16
C LEU A 17 -23.22 -39.23 8.44
N LYS A 18 -22.91 -39.66 7.21
CA LYS A 18 -21.84 -39.05 6.38
C LYS A 18 -22.13 -37.58 6.03
N GLN A 19 -23.39 -37.23 5.79
CA GLN A 19 -23.78 -35.83 5.58
C GLN A 19 -23.61 -35.03 6.87
N THR A 20 -23.99 -35.59 8.02
CA THR A 20 -23.80 -34.97 9.33
C THR A 20 -22.31 -34.78 9.66
N THR A 21 -21.45 -35.78 9.41
CA THR A 21 -20.00 -35.63 9.65
C THR A 21 -19.39 -34.55 8.76
N GLY A 22 -19.78 -34.46 7.49
CA GLY A 22 -19.33 -33.39 6.61
C GLY A 22 -19.80 -31.99 7.04
N LEU A 23 -21.01 -31.86 7.58
CA LEU A 23 -21.49 -30.59 8.17
C LEU A 23 -20.76 -30.25 9.47
N GLN A 24 -20.40 -31.26 10.27
CA GLN A 24 -19.64 -31.10 11.48
C GLN A 24 -18.22 -30.60 11.19
N GLU A 25 -17.52 -31.22 10.23
CA GLU A 25 -16.20 -30.77 9.76
C GLU A 25 -16.24 -29.32 9.24
N ARG A 26 -17.24 -28.97 8.41
CA ARG A 26 -17.42 -27.58 7.95
C ARG A 26 -17.63 -26.61 9.10
N THR A 27 -18.42 -27.00 10.10
CA THR A 27 -18.68 -26.13 11.26
C THR A 27 -17.42 -25.97 12.10
N GLN A 28 -16.65 -27.02 12.30
CA GLN A 28 -15.36 -26.97 13.01
C GLN A 28 -14.36 -26.08 12.27
N ASN A 29 -14.26 -26.18 10.94
CA ASN A 29 -13.37 -25.33 10.14
C ASN A 29 -13.75 -23.86 10.26
N ARG A 30 -15.05 -23.54 10.09
CA ARG A 30 -15.56 -22.16 10.24
C ARG A 30 -15.35 -21.59 11.65
N LEU A 31 -15.39 -22.43 12.69
CA LEU A 31 -15.09 -22.00 14.06
C LEU A 31 -13.59 -21.80 14.28
N ALA A 32 -12.74 -22.64 13.67
CA ALA A 32 -11.29 -22.54 13.78
C ALA A 32 -10.73 -21.29 13.05
N THR A 33 -11.27 -20.96 11.88
CA THR A 33 -10.80 -19.81 11.09
C THR A 33 -11.62 -18.54 11.31
N GLY A 34 -12.84 -18.66 11.85
CA GLY A 34 -13.79 -17.55 11.95
C GLY A 34 -14.37 -17.08 10.60
N LEU A 35 -14.02 -17.74 9.50
CA LEU A 35 -14.46 -17.34 8.16
C LEU A 35 -15.74 -18.09 7.77
N LYS A 36 -16.69 -17.37 7.15
CA LYS A 36 -17.87 -18.01 6.56
C LYS A 36 -17.51 -18.82 5.31
N ILE A 37 -16.50 -18.40 4.57
CA ILE A 37 -16.07 -18.93 3.28
C ILE A 37 -14.55 -19.01 3.32
N GLU A 38 -14.01 -20.23 3.32
CA GLU A 38 -12.56 -20.42 3.40
C GLU A 38 -11.91 -20.60 2.03
N GLY A 39 -12.62 -21.19 1.08
CA GLY A 39 -12.09 -21.45 -0.25
C GLY A 39 -13.02 -21.03 -1.38
N ALA A 40 -12.45 -20.92 -2.57
CA ALA A 40 -13.21 -20.68 -3.80
C ALA A 40 -14.25 -21.78 -4.08
N ILE A 41 -14.10 -22.98 -3.48
CA ILE A 41 -15.06 -24.08 -3.59
C ILE A 41 -16.36 -23.82 -2.83
N ASP A 42 -16.33 -23.01 -1.77
CA ASP A 42 -17.51 -22.65 -0.97
C ASP A 42 -18.32 -21.51 -1.60
N GLY A 43 -17.75 -20.83 -2.60
CA GLY A 43 -18.38 -19.76 -3.36
C GLY A 43 -17.35 -18.77 -3.91
N ALA A 44 -16.96 -18.94 -5.18
CA ALA A 44 -15.91 -18.16 -5.81
C ALA A 44 -16.15 -16.64 -5.76
N GLU A 45 -17.37 -16.17 -6.05
CA GLU A 45 -17.68 -14.74 -6.06
C GLU A 45 -17.45 -14.08 -4.69
N ALA A 46 -17.95 -14.72 -3.63
CA ALA A 46 -17.84 -14.19 -2.28
C ALA A 46 -16.41 -14.32 -1.73
N TYR A 47 -15.67 -15.36 -2.08
CA TYR A 47 -14.26 -15.54 -1.72
C TYR A 47 -13.35 -14.46 -2.35
N TYR A 48 -13.49 -14.18 -3.65
CA TYR A 48 -12.66 -13.15 -4.29
C TYR A 48 -13.04 -11.74 -3.86
N LYS A 49 -14.32 -11.48 -3.56
CA LYS A 49 -14.76 -10.23 -2.95
C LYS A 49 -14.13 -10.05 -1.56
N SER A 50 -14.24 -11.05 -0.67
CA SER A 50 -13.65 -10.97 0.68
C SER A 50 -12.12 -10.82 0.62
N LYS A 51 -11.45 -11.53 -0.29
CA LYS A 51 -10.00 -11.42 -0.49
C LYS A 51 -9.58 -10.02 -0.95
N SER A 52 -10.25 -9.44 -1.95
CA SER A 52 -9.97 -8.08 -2.42
C SER A 52 -10.19 -7.03 -1.32
N LEU A 53 -11.24 -7.17 -0.51
CA LEU A 53 -11.49 -6.31 0.64
C LEU A 53 -10.42 -6.47 1.73
N SER A 54 -9.97 -7.70 2.00
CA SER A 54 -8.89 -7.97 2.96
C SER A 54 -7.56 -7.37 2.51
N ASP A 55 -7.21 -7.50 1.24
CA ASP A 55 -6.01 -6.90 0.68
C ASP A 55 -6.08 -5.37 0.81
N ARG A 56 -7.21 -4.76 0.43
CA ARG A 56 -7.41 -3.31 0.55
C ARG A 56 -7.38 -2.81 2.00
N SER A 57 -7.87 -3.60 2.96
CA SER A 57 -7.73 -3.29 4.38
C SER A 57 -6.26 -3.22 4.79
N ALA A 58 -5.44 -4.18 4.33
CA ALA A 58 -4.00 -4.16 4.57
C ALA A 58 -3.32 -2.93 3.94
N ASP A 59 -3.73 -2.50 2.74
CA ASP A 59 -3.26 -1.24 2.14
C ASP A 59 -3.61 -0.03 3.00
N PHE A 60 -4.81 0.01 3.57
CA PHE A 60 -5.20 1.12 4.43
C PHE A 60 -4.38 1.17 5.71
N VAL A 61 -4.02 0.02 6.30
CA VAL A 61 -3.13 -0.02 7.47
C VAL A 61 -1.73 0.50 7.13
N GLU A 62 -1.16 0.09 5.99
CA GLU A 62 0.13 0.59 5.48
C GLU A 62 0.09 2.12 5.27
N ARG A 63 -0.95 2.60 4.58
CA ARG A 63 -1.14 4.04 4.31
C ARG A 63 -1.42 4.85 5.57
N MET A 64 -2.12 4.28 6.55
CA MET A 64 -2.38 4.96 7.81
C MET A 64 -1.08 5.16 8.58
N SER A 65 -0.19 4.15 8.61
CA SER A 65 1.14 4.31 9.20
C SER A 65 1.98 5.38 8.51
N ASP A 66 1.92 5.48 7.17
CA ASP A 66 2.58 6.56 6.43
C ASP A 66 2.00 7.95 6.78
N ILE A 67 0.68 8.03 6.96
CA ILE A 67 -0.01 9.27 7.36
C ILE A 67 0.37 9.65 8.80
N ASP A 68 0.43 8.70 9.73
CA ASP A 68 0.83 8.97 11.13
C ASP A 68 2.27 9.50 11.22
N GLN A 69 3.15 8.96 10.39
CA GLN A 69 4.51 9.48 10.21
C GLN A 69 4.50 10.90 9.62
N ALA A 70 3.65 11.16 8.62
CA ALA A 70 3.51 12.49 8.03
C ALA A 70 2.93 13.51 9.03
N ILE A 71 1.97 13.13 9.87
CA ILE A 71 1.42 13.99 10.93
C ILE A 71 2.52 14.35 11.92
N SER A 72 3.30 13.38 12.39
CA SER A 72 4.42 13.62 13.31
C SER A 72 5.44 14.60 12.73
N LEU A 73 5.76 14.47 11.43
CA LEU A 73 6.62 15.41 10.72
C LEU A 73 6.00 16.82 10.60
N ILE A 74 4.70 16.93 10.31
CA ILE A 74 4.01 18.22 10.20
C ILE A 74 4.00 18.93 11.55
N LEU A 75 3.74 18.20 12.65
CA LEU A 75 3.75 18.77 14.01
C LEU A 75 5.14 19.30 14.37
N ALA A 76 6.20 18.53 14.14
CA ALA A 76 7.57 18.98 14.35
C ALA A 76 7.93 20.22 13.49
N THR A 77 7.48 20.23 12.22
CA THR A 77 7.70 21.36 11.31
C THR A 77 6.96 22.62 11.77
N GLN A 78 5.74 22.46 12.30
CA GLN A 78 4.94 23.56 12.81
C GLN A 78 5.59 24.24 14.02
N GLU A 79 6.17 23.45 14.92
CA GLU A 79 6.93 23.94 16.07
C GLU A 79 8.22 24.64 15.63
N ALA A 80 8.99 24.02 14.74
CA ALA A 80 10.19 24.62 14.17
C ALA A 80 9.92 25.96 13.48
N LEU A 81 8.83 26.05 12.69
CA LEU A 81 8.43 27.29 12.02
C LEU A 81 8.07 28.38 13.03
N SER A 82 7.37 28.04 14.12
CA SER A 82 7.05 29.00 15.19
C SER A 82 8.33 29.58 15.81
N SER A 83 9.30 28.72 16.13
CA SER A 83 10.61 29.13 16.65
C SER A 83 11.37 30.01 15.66
N VAL A 84 11.43 29.64 14.37
CA VAL A 84 12.04 30.46 13.31
C VAL A 84 11.37 31.83 13.21
N THR A 85 10.04 31.93 13.29
CA THR A 85 9.35 33.23 13.24
C THR A 85 9.65 34.12 14.44
N THR A 86 9.90 33.52 15.62
CA THR A 86 10.30 34.25 16.82
C THR A 86 11.70 34.84 16.65
N VAL A 87 12.63 34.03 16.13
CA VAL A 87 13.99 34.47 15.83
C VAL A 87 14.01 35.56 14.76
N LEU A 88 13.20 35.43 13.70
CA LEU A 88 13.06 36.48 12.67
C LEU A 88 12.52 37.80 13.22
N LYS A 89 11.62 37.77 14.20
CA LYS A 89 11.15 38.99 14.89
C LYS A 89 12.26 39.64 15.70
N GLN A 90 13.10 38.85 16.37
CA GLN A 90 14.27 39.33 17.10
C GLN A 90 15.29 39.96 16.13
N MET A 91 15.57 39.33 14.99
CA MET A 91 16.43 39.88 13.93
C MET A 91 15.94 41.24 13.45
N LYS A 92 14.62 41.38 13.22
CA LYS A 92 14.04 42.67 12.83
C LYS A 92 14.29 43.75 13.88
N GLY A 93 14.20 43.42 15.17
CA GLY A 93 14.49 44.34 16.26
C GLY A 93 15.94 44.83 16.25
N VAL A 94 16.89 43.92 16.05
CA VAL A 94 18.33 44.25 15.96
C VAL A 94 18.63 45.15 14.76
N VAL A 95 18.04 44.88 13.59
CA VAL A 95 18.24 45.71 12.39
C VAL A 95 17.68 47.12 12.57
N LEU A 96 16.52 47.27 13.22
CA LEU A 96 15.95 48.58 13.52
C LEU A 96 16.82 49.36 14.51
N ALA A 97 17.31 48.70 15.57
CA ALA A 97 18.23 49.32 16.53
C ALA A 97 19.54 49.76 15.87
N ALA A 98 20.08 48.95 14.96
CA ALA A 98 21.28 49.27 14.17
C ALA A 98 21.06 50.38 13.12
N THR A 99 19.81 50.71 12.78
CA THR A 99 19.48 51.86 11.91
C THR A 99 19.43 53.16 12.73
N ASP A 100 19.01 53.07 13.99
CA ASP A 100 18.89 54.21 14.90
C ASP A 100 20.19 54.54 15.65
N SER A 101 21.12 53.58 15.76
CA SER A 101 22.42 53.74 16.41
C SER A 101 23.56 53.53 15.41
N ASP A 102 24.59 54.38 15.47
CA ASP A 102 25.68 54.52 14.48
C ASP A 102 26.67 53.32 14.43
N GLY A 103 26.21 52.11 14.77
CA GLY A 103 26.99 50.88 14.76
C GLY A 103 26.09 49.65 14.69
N ALA A 104 26.24 48.85 13.63
CA ALA A 104 25.53 47.59 13.49
C ALA A 104 26.21 46.47 14.28
N ASP A 105 25.51 45.88 15.26
CA ASP A 105 25.90 44.64 15.96
C ASP A 105 25.79 43.42 15.03
N THR A 106 26.69 43.35 14.05
CA THR A 106 26.78 42.29 13.03
C THR A 106 26.97 40.91 13.63
N THR A 107 27.68 40.80 14.75
CA THR A 107 27.92 39.54 15.47
C THR A 107 26.64 38.93 16.04
N GLN A 108 25.74 39.75 16.59
CA GLN A 108 24.46 39.30 17.11
C GLN A 108 23.53 38.86 15.99
N PHE A 109 23.58 39.55 14.85
CA PHE A 109 22.83 39.18 13.66
C PHE A 109 23.31 37.84 13.09
N ASP A 110 24.62 37.63 12.98
CA ASP A 110 25.22 36.38 12.49
C ASP A 110 24.90 35.19 13.41
N GLU A 111 24.97 35.38 14.73
CA GLU A 111 24.58 34.35 15.70
C GLU A 111 23.11 33.94 15.54
N MET A 112 22.24 34.91 15.25
CA MET A 112 20.82 34.66 15.07
C MET A 112 20.50 33.93 13.76
N ILE A 113 21.28 34.18 12.69
CA ILE A 113 21.24 33.35 11.48
C ILE A 113 21.73 31.93 11.76
N ASN A 114 22.77 31.75 12.58
CA ASN A 114 23.24 30.43 12.99
C ASN A 114 22.18 29.66 13.79
N GLN A 115 21.45 30.33 14.68
CA GLN A 115 20.33 29.73 15.41
C GLN A 115 19.23 29.24 14.46
N ILE A 116 18.85 30.04 13.45
CA ILE A 116 17.87 29.61 12.43
C ILE A 116 18.37 28.36 11.69
N ASN A 117 19.64 28.30 11.31
CA ASN A 117 20.20 27.14 10.63
C ASN A 117 20.21 25.89 11.52
N LEU A 118 20.49 26.03 12.81
CA LEU A 118 20.42 24.94 13.79
C LEU A 118 18.97 24.47 14.01
N LEU A 119 18.01 25.39 14.14
CA LEU A 119 16.57 25.09 14.27
C LEU A 119 16.02 24.35 13.03
N ILE A 120 16.42 24.77 11.83
CA ILE A 120 16.05 24.09 10.58
C ILE A 120 16.72 22.72 10.48
N GLY A 121 17.95 22.58 10.96
CA GLY A 121 18.67 21.31 11.02
C GLY A 121 18.09 20.32 12.03
N ASP A 122 17.56 20.82 13.15
CA ASP A 122 16.96 20.02 14.22
C ASP A 122 15.51 19.59 13.92
N ALA A 123 14.82 20.30 13.02
CA ALA A 123 13.50 19.96 12.49
C ALA A 123 13.47 18.71 11.57
N SER A 124 14.34 17.74 11.85
CA SER A 124 14.44 16.49 11.11
C SER A 124 13.60 15.39 11.76
N TYR A 125 12.77 14.72 10.96
CA TYR A 125 12.08 13.49 11.37
C TYR A 125 12.88 12.27 10.89
N GLN A 126 13.20 11.36 11.81
CA GLN A 126 13.99 10.13 11.58
C GLN A 126 15.35 10.36 10.88
N GLY A 127 16.01 11.50 11.14
CA GLY A 127 17.37 11.80 10.66
C GLY A 127 17.53 11.92 9.14
N THR A 128 16.43 11.93 8.37
CA THR A 128 16.48 11.95 6.89
C THR A 128 15.50 12.94 6.25
N PHE A 129 14.42 13.33 6.94
CA PHE A 129 13.41 14.23 6.39
C PHE A 129 13.36 15.56 7.11
N ASN A 130 13.94 16.58 6.48
CA ASN A 130 13.64 17.98 6.74
C ASN A 130 12.85 18.53 5.55
N TRP A 131 11.58 18.88 5.77
CA TRP A 131 10.67 19.39 4.73
C TRP A 131 11.19 20.69 4.09
N LEU A 132 12.00 21.47 4.80
CA LEU A 132 12.54 22.75 4.33
C LEU A 132 13.71 22.58 3.35
N THR A 133 14.48 21.50 3.46
CA THR A 133 15.62 21.21 2.57
C THR A 133 15.38 20.06 1.58
N ARG A 134 14.41 19.17 1.81
CA ARG A 134 14.14 18.03 0.90
C ARG A 134 12.69 17.52 1.01
N PRO A 135 11.87 17.61 -0.05
CA PRO A 135 10.50 17.11 -0.03
C PRO A 135 10.42 15.57 0.04
N PRO A 136 9.34 15.00 0.65
CA PRO A 136 9.15 13.56 0.78
C PRO A 136 9.23 12.81 -0.54
N SER A 137 10.16 11.86 -0.58
CA SER A 137 10.22 10.83 -1.59
C SER A 137 9.09 9.83 -1.30
N VAL A 138 7.90 10.06 -1.87
CA VAL A 138 6.80 9.09 -1.80
C VAL A 138 7.31 7.77 -2.37
N LYS A 139 7.66 6.83 -1.48
CA LYS A 139 7.96 5.46 -1.89
C LYS A 139 6.63 4.86 -2.32
N ARG A 140 6.30 4.96 -3.60
CA ARG A 140 5.18 4.22 -4.18
C ARG A 140 5.50 2.74 -3.95
N SER A 141 4.81 2.13 -3.01
CA SER A 141 4.76 0.69 -2.78
C SER A 141 4.52 0.01 -4.13
N LYS A 142 5.59 -0.49 -4.77
CA LYS A 142 5.49 -1.31 -5.98
C LYS A 142 5.03 -2.68 -5.49
N ARG A 143 3.74 -2.85 -5.24
CA ARG A 143 3.19 -4.19 -5.07
C ARG A 143 3.40 -4.96 -6.38
N PRO A 144 4.05 -6.14 -6.36
CA PRO A 144 4.12 -6.97 -7.54
C PRO A 144 2.67 -7.28 -7.97
N PRO A 145 2.37 -7.30 -9.28
CA PRO A 145 1.03 -7.62 -9.73
C PRO A 145 0.65 -9.00 -9.20
N THR A 146 -0.45 -9.04 -8.47
CA THR A 146 -1.18 -10.24 -8.08
C THR A 146 -1.18 -11.20 -9.26
N GLN A 147 -0.59 -12.39 -9.09
CA GLN A 147 -0.53 -13.38 -10.15
C GLN A 147 -1.96 -13.72 -10.58
N LEU A 148 -2.32 -13.31 -11.79
CA LEU A 148 -3.53 -13.74 -12.46
C LEU A 148 -3.46 -15.26 -12.60
N ILE A 149 -4.25 -15.99 -11.81
CA ILE A 149 -4.50 -17.42 -12.02
C ILE A 149 -5.11 -17.55 -13.41
N SER A 150 -4.31 -17.96 -14.40
CA SER A 150 -4.81 -18.23 -15.75
C SER A 150 -5.57 -19.55 -15.75
N VAL A 151 -6.90 -19.50 -15.67
CA VAL A 151 -7.74 -20.69 -15.90
C VAL A 151 -7.77 -20.96 -17.40
N ARG A 152 -7.00 -21.95 -17.84
CA ARG A 152 -6.91 -22.40 -19.23
C ARG A 152 -8.23 -23.10 -19.61
N LYS A 153 -9.16 -22.41 -20.30
CA LYS A 153 -10.36 -23.05 -20.85
C LYS A 153 -9.95 -24.07 -21.92
N ARG A 154 -10.12 -25.37 -21.66
CA ARG A 154 -10.01 -26.41 -22.69
C ARG A 154 -11.35 -26.51 -23.42
N THR A 155 -11.45 -25.96 -24.63
CA THR A 155 -12.50 -26.37 -25.57
C THR A 155 -11.90 -27.43 -26.49
N ALA A 156 -12.26 -28.69 -26.29
CA ALA A 156 -11.92 -29.75 -27.22
C ALA A 156 -12.81 -29.59 -28.48
N LYS A 157 -12.21 -29.30 -29.63
CA LYS A 157 -12.85 -29.49 -30.93
C LYS A 157 -12.06 -30.53 -31.71
N LEU A 158 -12.74 -31.64 -31.97
CA LEU A 158 -12.24 -32.80 -32.70
C LEU A 158 -12.32 -32.51 -34.20
N SER A 159 -11.19 -32.22 -34.86
CA SER A 159 -10.95 -32.53 -36.28
C SER A 159 -9.59 -31.99 -36.75
N SER A 160 -8.75 -32.92 -37.21
CA SER A 160 -7.69 -32.79 -38.21
C SER A 160 -6.61 -31.70 -38.07
N MET A 161 -5.42 -32.18 -37.72
CA MET A 161 -4.10 -31.87 -38.31
C MET A 161 -3.51 -30.45 -38.16
N ALA A 162 -2.23 -30.44 -37.74
CA ALA A 162 -1.26 -29.35 -37.69
C ALA A 162 -1.40 -28.31 -36.56
N THR A 163 -0.85 -28.64 -35.38
CA THR A 163 -0.41 -27.67 -34.38
C THR A 163 0.90 -27.01 -34.82
N THR A 164 0.81 -25.83 -35.45
CA THR A 164 1.91 -24.86 -35.40
C THR A 164 1.66 -23.93 -34.21
N TRP A 165 2.55 -24.01 -33.23
CA TRP A 165 2.63 -23.07 -32.12
C TRP A 165 3.11 -21.71 -32.64
N VAL A 166 2.19 -20.76 -32.82
CA VAL A 166 2.55 -19.35 -32.88
C VAL A 166 2.14 -18.73 -31.54
N PRO A 167 3.07 -18.39 -30.63
CA PRO A 167 2.73 -17.54 -29.51
C PRO A 167 2.38 -16.16 -30.08
N ALA A 168 1.09 -15.85 -30.12
CA ALA A 168 0.65 -14.48 -30.36
C ALA A 168 0.97 -13.66 -29.10
N THR A 169 2.16 -13.09 -29.04
CA THR A 169 2.47 -12.02 -28.09
C THR A 169 1.69 -10.80 -28.52
N ILE A 170 0.47 -10.65 -27.98
CA ILE A 170 -0.27 -9.39 -28.06
C ILE A 170 0.48 -8.41 -27.15
N TYR A 171 1.32 -7.56 -27.73
CA TYR A 171 1.75 -6.35 -27.06
C TYR A 171 0.52 -5.44 -26.91
N LEU A 172 -0.03 -5.36 -25.71
CA LEU A 172 -0.81 -4.20 -25.30
C LEU A 172 0.18 -3.03 -25.24
N THR A 173 0.28 -2.27 -26.33
CA THR A 173 0.91 -0.95 -26.31
C THR A 173 0.16 -0.07 -25.32
N ASP A 174 0.79 0.18 -24.17
CA ASP A 174 0.34 1.18 -23.21
C ASP A 174 0.37 2.57 -23.88
N HIS A 175 -0.80 3.17 -24.03
CA HIS A 175 -1.04 4.40 -24.77
C HIS A 175 -0.69 5.68 -23.96
N ARG A 176 0.30 5.62 -23.07
CA ARG A 176 0.69 6.75 -22.20
C ARG A 176 2.11 7.26 -22.43
N SER A 177 2.48 7.39 -23.70
CA SER A 177 3.67 8.16 -24.15
C SER A 177 3.29 9.43 -24.96
N CYS A 178 2.10 9.99 -24.75
CA CYS A 178 1.80 11.37 -25.16
C CYS A 178 2.21 12.32 -24.02
N CYS A 179 3.48 12.77 -24.06
CA CYS A 179 4.02 14.02 -23.50
C CYS A 179 5.52 13.86 -23.21
N ARG A 180 6.34 13.69 -24.27
CA ARG A 180 7.74 14.14 -24.23
C ARG A 180 8.15 14.66 -25.59
N THR A 181 8.20 15.97 -25.67
CA THR A 181 8.71 16.84 -26.73
C THR A 181 9.99 16.29 -27.37
N ARG A 182 9.92 15.87 -28.64
CA ARG A 182 11.10 15.74 -29.52
C ARG A 182 11.43 17.11 -30.07
N ARG A 183 12.52 17.71 -29.57
CA ARG A 183 13.24 18.80 -30.22
C ARG A 183 14.08 18.17 -31.34
N ALA A 184 13.78 18.53 -32.58
CA ALA A 184 14.45 18.02 -33.77
C ALA A 184 15.90 18.53 -33.86
N ILE A 185 16.82 17.64 -34.22
CA ILE A 185 18.10 17.95 -34.86
C ILE A 185 17.99 17.37 -36.26
N ALA A 186 17.79 18.25 -37.24
CA ALA A 186 18.18 18.16 -38.64
C ALA A 186 17.87 19.54 -39.25
#